data_AF-A0A0D0A7H8-F1
#
_entry.id   AF-A0A0D0A7H8-F1
#
_cell.length_a   1.000
_cell.length_b   1.000
_cell.length_c   1.000
_cell.angle_alpha   90.00
_cell.angle_beta   90.00
_cell.angle_gamma   90.00
#
_symmetry.space_group_name_H-M   'P 1'
#
loop_
_entity.id
_entity.type
_entity.pdbx_description
1 polymer ?
#
loop_
_entity_poly.entity_id
_entity_poly.type
_entity_poly.pdbx_seq_one_letter_code
_entity_poly.pdbx_strand_id
1 'polypeptide(L)'
;MRRRAGVCARPDCSITQRDTEEFVIERLVGRKTVGQAGYLFLVKWEGYPIAQASWTPEGSISGVSQVFDRFVADATAEGIDLDPKDAVLLEEAKHGGWDI
;
A
#
# COMPACT_ATOMS: atom_id res chain seq x y z
N MET A 1 45.10 -4.41 -7.80
CA MET A 1 44.28 -4.06 -6.61
C MET A 1 42.89 -3.65 -7.08
N ARG A 2 41.86 -4.16 -6.39
CA ARG A 2 40.45 -4.30 -6.83
C ARG A 2 39.75 -2.94 -7.01
N ARG A 3 39.08 -2.70 -8.15
CA ARG A 3 38.07 -1.63 -8.28
C ARG A 3 36.69 -2.23 -8.58
N ARG A 4 35.91 -2.31 -7.49
CA ARG A 4 34.45 -2.33 -7.32
C ARG A 4 33.59 -2.93 -8.44
N ALA A 5 33.03 -4.10 -8.13
CA ALA A 5 31.83 -4.65 -8.73
C ALA A 5 30.66 -3.64 -8.61
N GLY A 6 30.00 -3.36 -9.73
CA GLY A 6 28.87 -2.42 -9.77
C GLY A 6 28.01 -2.45 -11.03
N VAL A 7 28.19 -3.44 -11.91
CA VAL A 7 27.24 -3.73 -12.99
C VAL A 7 27.35 -5.21 -13.32
N CYS A 8 26.22 -5.91 -13.44
CA CYS A 8 26.21 -7.33 -13.80
C CYS A 8 26.80 -7.49 -15.20
N ALA A 9 27.89 -8.26 -15.34
CA ALA A 9 28.59 -8.51 -16.59
C ALA A 9 27.94 -9.61 -17.48
N ARG A 10 26.65 -9.94 -17.26
CA ARG A 10 25.94 -10.96 -18.04
C ARG A 10 25.15 -10.27 -19.16
N PRO A 11 25.52 -10.47 -20.44
CA PRO A 11 24.88 -9.80 -21.58
C PRO A 11 23.40 -10.18 -21.78
N ASP A 12 22.93 -11.24 -21.14
CA ASP A 12 21.53 -11.72 -21.20
C ASP A 12 20.68 -11.34 -19.96
N CYS A 13 21.17 -10.46 -19.09
CA CYS A 13 20.35 -9.98 -17.97
C CYS A 13 19.49 -8.79 -18.44
N SER A 14 18.33 -9.08 -19.04
CA SER A 14 17.36 -8.06 -19.52
C SER A 14 16.68 -7.27 -18.39
N ILE A 15 16.99 -7.55 -17.12
CA ILE A 15 16.54 -6.76 -15.97
C ILE A 15 17.61 -5.72 -15.64
N THR A 16 17.57 -4.62 -16.40
CA THR A 16 18.19 -3.36 -16.01
C THR A 16 17.06 -2.45 -15.52
N GLN A 17 17.14 -2.11 -14.23
CA GLN A 17 16.18 -1.33 -13.43
C GLN A 17 15.15 -2.19 -12.72
N ARG A 18 15.34 -2.33 -11.40
CA ARG A 18 14.23 -2.54 -10.48
C ARG A 18 13.44 -1.24 -10.53
N ASP A 19 12.50 -1.16 -11.45
CA ASP A 19 11.61 -0.03 -11.57
C ASP A 19 10.90 0.11 -10.23
N THR A 20 11.32 1.12 -9.47
CA THR A 20 10.63 1.50 -8.25
C THR A 20 9.50 2.37 -8.74
N GLU A 21 8.47 1.73 -9.30
CA GLU A 21 7.33 2.43 -9.88
C GLU A 21 6.59 3.13 -8.73
N GLU A 22 6.86 4.42 -8.57
CA GLU A 22 6.20 5.29 -7.61
C GLU A 22 4.81 5.65 -8.15
N PHE A 23 3.79 4.98 -7.63
CA PHE A 23 2.41 5.26 -7.99
C PHE A 23 1.77 6.25 -7.01
N VAL A 24 0.92 7.13 -7.53
CA VAL A 24 0.16 8.08 -6.72
C VAL A 24 -0.98 7.37 -5.99
N ILE A 25 -0.98 7.49 -4.67
CA ILE A 25 -2.04 6.97 -3.82
C ILE A 25 -3.19 7.98 -3.82
N GLU A 26 -4.37 7.54 -4.25
CA GLU A 26 -5.58 8.36 -4.12
C GLU A 26 -6.01 8.42 -2.65
N ARG A 27 -6.11 7.26 -2.01
CA ARG A 27 -6.57 7.12 -0.61
C ARG A 27 -6.37 5.70 -0.09
N LEU A 28 -6.33 5.55 1.23
CA LEU A 28 -6.40 4.23 1.85
C LEU A 28 -7.86 3.85 2.04
N VAL A 29 -8.19 2.60 1.71
CA VAL A 29 -9.56 2.08 1.73
C VAL A 29 -9.73 0.94 2.73
N GLY A 30 -8.65 0.53 3.37
CA GLY A 30 -8.67 -0.49 4.40
C GLY A 30 -7.32 -0.66 5.07
N ARG A 31 -7.34 -1.39 6.18
CA ARG A 31 -6.15 -1.83 6.92
C ARG A 31 -6.36 -3.21 7.48
N LYS A 32 -5.30 -3.98 7.63
CA LYS A 32 -5.31 -5.27 8.32
C LYS A 32 -4.00 -5.51 9.05
N THR A 33 -4.07 -6.26 10.13
CA THR A 33 -2.89 -6.72 10.86
C THR A 33 -2.24 -7.89 10.15
N VAL A 34 -0.92 -7.87 10.06
CA VAL A 34 -0.13 -8.98 9.54
C VAL A 34 0.92 -9.36 10.57
N GLY A 35 0.58 -10.39 11.36
CA GLY A 35 1.45 -10.97 12.36
C GLY A 35 1.66 -10.11 13.60
N GLN A 36 2.89 -10.07 14.10
CA GLN A 36 3.19 -9.65 15.47
C GLN A 36 3.29 -8.12 15.67
N ALA A 37 3.46 -7.33 14.60
CA ALA A 37 3.59 -5.87 14.69
C ALA A 37 3.42 -5.12 13.35
N GLY A 38 3.01 -5.78 12.28
CA GLY A 38 2.92 -5.17 10.96
C GLY A 38 1.48 -4.81 10.60
N TYR A 39 1.27 -3.64 10.00
CA TYR A 39 0.01 -3.29 9.36
C TYR A 39 0.18 -3.29 7.83
N LEU A 40 -0.77 -3.91 7.14
CA LEU A 40 -0.97 -3.72 5.71
C LEU A 40 -2.13 -2.78 5.49
N PHE A 41 -1.94 -1.83 4.59
CA PHE A 41 -2.98 -0.89 4.18
C PHE A 41 -3.40 -1.20 2.76
N LEU A 42 -4.70 -1.20 2.50
CA LEU A 42 -5.24 -1.34 1.16
C LEU A 42 -5.19 0.03 0.49
N VAL A 43 -4.27 0.17 -0.45
CA VAL A 43 -3.99 1.41 -1.16
C VAL A 43 -4.84 1.46 -2.42
N LYS A 44 -5.69 2.48 -2.54
CA LYS A 44 -6.37 2.80 -3.79
C LYS A 44 -5.47 3.70 -4.63
N TRP A 45 -5.14 3.25 -5.83
CA TRP A 45 -4.33 3.98 -6.79
C TRP A 45 -5.18 5.00 -7.54
N GLU A 46 -4.63 6.19 -7.78
CA GLU A 46 -5.30 7.23 -8.57
C GLU A 46 -5.46 6.77 -10.02
N GLY A 47 -6.63 7.00 -10.60
CA GLY A 47 -6.96 6.60 -11.97
C GLY A 47 -7.32 5.11 -12.13
N TYR A 48 -7.24 4.31 -11.05
CA TYR A 48 -7.58 2.89 -11.08
C TYR A 48 -8.82 2.58 -10.24
N PRO A 49 -9.62 1.59 -10.66
CA PRO A 49 -10.75 1.15 -9.87
C PRO A 49 -10.27 0.54 -8.56
N ILE A 50 -11.12 0.61 -7.54
CA ILE A 50 -10.87 0.00 -6.25
C ILE A 50 -10.55 -1.50 -6.37
N ALA A 51 -11.10 -2.21 -7.35
CA ALA A 51 -10.79 -3.61 -7.63
C ALA A 51 -9.30 -3.89 -7.96
N GLN A 52 -8.53 -2.86 -8.33
CA GLN A 52 -7.08 -2.94 -8.54
C GLN A 52 -6.26 -2.37 -7.38
N ALA A 53 -6.90 -2.03 -6.26
CA ALA A 53 -6.20 -1.68 -5.04
C ALA A 53 -5.26 -2.81 -4.60
N SER A 54 -4.18 -2.46 -3.92
CA SER A 54 -3.19 -3.43 -3.47
C SER A 54 -2.85 -3.25 -1.99
N TRP A 55 -2.54 -4.35 -1.32
CA TRP A 55 -2.13 -4.35 0.08
C TRP A 55 -0.65 -3.98 0.18
N THR A 56 -0.38 -2.78 0.69
CA THR A 56 0.97 -2.23 0.82
C THR A 56 1.33 -2.06 2.29
N PRO A 57 2.54 -2.45 2.72
CA PRO A 57 2.99 -2.21 4.08
C PRO A 57 3.24 -0.73 4.34
N GLU A 58 3.03 -0.28 5.58
CA GLU A 58 3.24 1.11 5.99
C GLU A 58 4.61 1.67 5.59
N GLY A 59 5.67 0.85 5.67
CA GLY A 59 7.03 1.26 5.35
C GLY A 59 7.30 1.47 3.87
N SER A 60 6.40 1.03 2.99
CA SER A 60 6.50 1.22 1.53
C SER A 60 5.65 2.39 1.04
N ILE A 61 4.84 3.00 1.91
CA ILE A 61 3.98 4.13 1.57
C ILE A 61 4.74 5.42 1.82
N SER A 62 5.12 6.11 0.75
CA SER A 62 5.71 7.46 0.84
C SER A 62 4.63 8.46 1.26
N GLY A 63 4.84 9.22 2.34
CA GLY A 63 3.89 10.27 2.75
C GLY A 63 2.67 9.79 3.54
N VAL A 64 2.83 8.74 4.36
CA VAL A 64 1.79 8.15 5.21
C VAL A 64 0.91 9.16 5.96
N SER A 65 1.43 10.31 6.39
CA SER A 65 0.68 11.24 7.24
C SER A 65 -0.60 11.78 6.58
N GLN A 66 -0.56 12.18 5.31
CA GLN A 66 -1.74 12.76 4.65
C GLN A 66 -2.78 11.70 4.29
N VAL A 67 -2.31 10.57 3.74
CA VAL A 67 -3.20 9.46 3.36
C VAL A 67 -3.80 8.76 4.57
N PHE A 68 -3.08 8.71 5.69
CA PHE A 68 -3.56 8.16 6.94
C PHE A 68 -4.54 9.09 7.64
N ASP A 69 -4.29 10.40 7.69
CA ASP A 69 -5.24 11.36 8.27
C ASP A 69 -6.58 11.30 7.52
N ARG A 70 -6.52 11.21 6.19
CA ARG A 70 -7.70 11.03 5.35
C ARG A 70 -8.42 9.71 5.66
N PHE A 71 -7.69 8.61 5.77
CA PHE A 71 -8.24 7.32 6.16
C PHE A 71 -8.94 7.36 7.53
N VAL A 72 -8.34 8.02 8.51
CA VAL A 72 -8.94 8.19 9.85
C VAL A 72 -10.20 9.03 9.75
N ALA A 73 -10.20 10.11 8.96
CA ALA A 73 -11.37 10.95 8.75
C ALA A 73 -12.52 10.19 8.07
N ASP A 74 -12.23 9.45 7.00
CA ASP A 74 -13.22 8.62 6.30
C ASP A 74 -13.72 7.49 7.21
N ALA A 75 -12.84 6.79 7.94
CA ALA A 75 -13.24 5.74 8.89
C ALA A 75 -14.11 6.29 10.02
N THR A 76 -13.80 7.48 10.52
CA THR A 76 -14.62 8.18 11.52
C THR A 76 -15.97 8.60 10.95
N ALA A 77 -16.00 9.07 9.69
CA ALA A 77 -17.23 9.43 8.99
C ALA A 77 -18.16 8.21 8.79
N GLU A 78 -17.58 7.04 8.54
CA GLU A 78 -18.31 5.77 8.46
C GLU A 78 -18.61 5.15 9.84
N GLY A 79 -18.12 5.75 10.93
CA GLY A 79 -18.31 5.27 12.30
C GLY A 79 -17.58 3.95 12.58
N ILE A 80 -16.52 3.64 11.84
CA ILE A 80 -15.74 2.43 12.02
C ILE A 80 -14.71 2.67 13.12
N ASP A 81 -14.79 1.87 14.18
CA ASP A 81 -13.79 1.90 15.25
C ASP A 81 -12.46 1.35 14.72
N LEU A 82 -11.42 2.17 14.86
CA LEU A 82 -10.08 1.83 14.45
C LEU A 82 -9.38 0.99 15.54
N ASP A 83 -9.96 -0.16 15.89
CA ASP A 83 -9.31 -1.12 16.79
C ASP A 83 -8.05 -1.74 16.14
N PRO A 84 -6.88 -1.70 16.79
CA PRO A 84 -5.61 -2.14 16.23
C PRO A 84 -5.55 -3.65 15.91
N LYS A 85 -6.51 -4.46 16.34
CA LYS A 85 -6.54 -5.91 16.06
C LYS A 85 -7.44 -6.26 14.89
N ASP A 86 -8.40 -5.41 14.58
CA ASP A 86 -9.41 -5.69 13.58
C ASP A 86 -8.99 -5.22 12.18
N ALA A 87 -9.39 -5.99 11.18
CA ALA A 87 -9.16 -5.64 9.79
C ALA A 87 -10.35 -4.80 9.32
N VAL A 88 -10.07 -3.55 9.01
CA VAL A 88 -11.07 -2.54 8.69
C VAL A 88 -11.07 -2.31 7.19
N LEU A 89 -12.25 -2.38 6.57
CA LEU A 89 -12.51 -1.94 5.21
C LEU A 89 -13.54 -0.82 5.24
N LEU A 90 -13.25 0.27 4.50
CA LEU A 90 -14.22 1.32 4.21
C LEU A 90 -15.31 0.77 3.26
N GLU A 91 -16.51 1.35 3.25
CA GLU A 91 -17.62 0.88 2.40
C GLU A 91 -17.24 0.85 0.92
N GLU A 92 -16.40 1.78 0.47
CA GLU A 92 -15.93 1.81 -0.91
C GLU A 92 -15.09 0.57 -1.28
N ALA A 93 -14.32 0.01 -0.34
CA ALA A 93 -13.61 -1.25 -0.58
C ALA A 93 -14.59 -2.43 -0.63
N LYS A 94 -15.58 -2.46 0.28
CA LYS A 94 -16.62 -3.50 0.30
C LYS A 94 -17.42 -3.50 -1.00
N HIS A 95 -17.82 -2.33 -1.49
CA HIS A 95 -18.52 -2.17 -2.76
C HIS A 95 -17.62 -2.49 -3.97
N GLY A 96 -16.31 -2.35 -3.80
CA GLY A 96 -15.28 -2.79 -4.74
C GLY A 96 -15.09 -4.30 -4.84
N GLY A 97 -15.80 -5.09 -4.04
CA GLY A 97 -15.66 -6.55 -3.98
C GLY A 97 -14.48 -7.03 -3.12
N TRP A 98 -13.94 -6.16 -2.26
CA TRP A 98 -12.93 -6.57 -1.28
C TRP A 98 -13.62 -7.08 -0.01
N ASP A 99 -13.16 -8.24 0.45
CA ASP A 99 -13.61 -8.95 1.65
C ASP A 99 -12.36 -9.34 2.46
N ILE A 100 -12.43 -9.32 3.81
CA ILE A 100 -11.32 -9.72 4.70
C ILE A 100 -11.65 -10.90 5.57
#